data_AF-A0A2M8NF34-F1
#
_entry.id   AF-A0A2M8NF34-F1
#
_cell.length_a   1.000
_cell.length_b   1.000
_cell.length_c   1.000
_cell.angle_alpha   90.00
_cell.angle_beta   90.00
_cell.angle_gamma   90.00
#
_symmetry.space_group_name_H-M   'P 1'
#
loop_
_entity.id
_entity.type
_entity.pdbx_description
1 polymer ?
#
loop_
_entity_poly.entity_id
_entity_poly.type
_entity_poly.pdbx_seq_one_letter_code
_entity_poly.pdbx_strand_id
1 'polypeptide(L)'
;AIPSRSEHGMTRSEFDAAIPEEFWREVVDRVAAEVPDTLLLAEAFWLLEGYFVRTLGMHRVYNSAFMHMLRDEDNAKYRMAIKNTLEFDPQILKRYVNFMNNPDEKTAIEQFGDGDKYFGVCTVLATLPGLPMFGHG
;
A
#
# COMPACT_ATOMS: atom_id res chain seq x y z
N ALA A 1 4.71 23.00 -5.82
CA ALA A 1 5.19 22.94 -7.21
C ALA A 1 6.68 23.22 -7.23
N ILE A 2 7.45 22.53 -8.07
CA ILE A 2 8.88 22.81 -8.26
C ILE A 2 8.98 24.11 -9.09
N PRO A 3 9.56 25.21 -8.57
CA PRO A 3 9.47 26.53 -9.21
C PRO A 3 10.01 26.59 -10.64
N SER A 4 11.05 25.81 -10.95
CA SER A 4 11.63 25.74 -12.30
C SER A 4 10.79 24.99 -13.33
N ARG A 5 9.73 24.29 -12.89
CA ARG A 5 8.86 23.47 -13.77
C ARG A 5 7.44 23.99 -13.83
N SER A 6 7.03 24.87 -12.92
CA SER A 6 5.66 25.38 -12.85
C SER A 6 5.27 26.25 -14.04
N GLU A 7 6.22 26.94 -14.68
CA GLU A 7 5.97 27.80 -15.84
C GLU A 7 5.88 27.04 -17.19
N HIS A 8 6.27 25.76 -17.20
CA HIS A 8 6.26 24.91 -18.41
C HIS A 8 5.23 23.77 -18.33
N GLY A 9 4.36 23.79 -17.32
CA GLY A 9 3.27 22.82 -17.19
C GLY A 9 2.10 23.17 -18.10
N MET A 10 1.43 22.14 -18.62
CA MET A 10 0.13 22.31 -19.25
C MET A 10 -0.91 22.84 -18.24
N THR A 11 -1.90 23.56 -18.74
CA THR A 11 -3.06 23.95 -17.93
C THR A 11 -3.84 22.73 -17.49
N ARG A 12 -4.63 22.87 -16.42
CA ARG A 12 -5.48 21.78 -15.94
C ARG A 12 -6.46 21.30 -17.02
N SER A 13 -7.03 22.22 -17.80
CA SER A 13 -7.95 21.89 -18.90
C SER A 13 -7.26 21.13 -20.04
N GLU A 14 -6.02 21.48 -20.38
CA GLU A 14 -5.25 20.75 -21.39
C GLU A 14 -4.90 19.34 -20.89
N PHE A 15 -4.55 19.21 -19.61
CA PHE A 15 -4.29 17.91 -18.98
C PHE A 15 -5.54 17.03 -19.00
N ASP A 16 -6.68 17.54 -18.53
CA ASP A 16 -7.93 16.78 -18.45
C ASP A 16 -8.46 16.43 -19.87
N ALA A 17 -8.15 17.23 -20.89
CA ALA A 17 -8.48 16.88 -22.28
C ALA A 17 -7.55 15.80 -22.87
N ALA A 18 -6.28 15.79 -22.48
CA ALA A 18 -5.30 14.82 -22.96
C ALA A 18 -5.37 13.47 -22.22
N ILE A 19 -5.80 13.48 -20.96
CA ILE A 19 -5.96 12.31 -20.08
C ILE A 19 -7.39 12.37 -19.49
N PRO A 20 -8.41 12.04 -20.30
CA PRO A 20 -9.80 12.19 -19.89
C PRO A 20 -10.27 11.12 -18.90
N GLU A 21 -9.62 9.96 -18.92
CA GLU A 21 -9.96 8.83 -18.06
C GLU A 21 -9.00 8.70 -16.88
N GLU A 22 -9.40 7.92 -15.88
CA GLU A 22 -8.54 7.63 -14.75
C GLU A 22 -7.34 6.77 -15.21
N PHE A 23 -6.15 7.38 -15.17
CA PHE A 23 -4.92 6.79 -15.71
C PHE A 23 -4.60 5.39 -15.16
N TRP A 24 -4.77 5.16 -13.86
CA TRP A 24 -4.44 3.87 -13.26
C TRP A 24 -5.42 2.78 -13.65
N ARG A 25 -6.68 3.13 -13.90
CA ARG A 25 -7.68 2.21 -14.45
C ARG A 25 -7.25 1.74 -15.84
N GLU A 26 -6.85 2.66 -16.72
CA GLU A 26 -6.35 2.30 -18.05
C GLU A 26 -5.11 1.41 -17.97
N VAL A 27 -4.18 1.71 -17.06
CA VAL A 27 -2.98 0.88 -16.84
C VAL A 27 -3.37 -0.53 -16.40
N VAL A 28 -4.27 -0.68 -15.43
CA VAL A 28 -4.72 -1.98 -14.94
C VAL A 28 -5.38 -2.78 -16.07
N ASP A 29 -6.30 -2.16 -16.81
CA ASP A 29 -7.04 -2.82 -17.89
C ASP A 29 -6.10 -3.26 -19.02
N ARG A 30 -5.13 -2.40 -19.39
CA ARG A 30 -4.14 -2.70 -20.43
C ARG A 30 -3.16 -3.79 -20.01
N VAL A 31 -2.66 -3.76 -18.78
CA VAL A 31 -1.76 -4.80 -18.24
C VAL A 31 -2.49 -6.15 -18.21
N ALA A 32 -3.76 -6.17 -17.81
CA ALA A 32 -4.57 -7.39 -17.82
C ALA A 32 -4.76 -7.97 -19.22
N ALA A 33 -4.87 -7.12 -20.25
CA ALA A 33 -5.02 -7.55 -21.64
C ALA A 33 -3.70 -7.98 -22.30
N GLU A 34 -2.62 -7.23 -22.08
CA GLU A 34 -1.35 -7.41 -22.81
C GLU A 34 -0.39 -8.38 -22.11
N VAL A 35 -0.37 -8.39 -20.77
CA VAL A 35 0.59 -9.15 -19.95
C VAL A 35 -0.08 -9.67 -18.66
N PRO A 36 -1.08 -10.58 -18.76
CA PRO A 36 -1.99 -10.94 -17.65
C PRO A 36 -1.30 -11.54 -16.41
N ASP A 37 -0.10 -12.09 -16.54
CA ASP A 37 0.68 -12.66 -15.43
C ASP A 37 1.43 -11.58 -14.61
N THR A 38 1.26 -10.30 -14.96
CA THR A 38 1.93 -9.19 -14.28
C THR A 38 1.21 -8.81 -12.99
N LEU A 39 1.95 -8.87 -11.88
CA LEU A 39 1.47 -8.40 -10.59
C LEU A 39 1.66 -6.89 -10.46
N LEU A 40 0.57 -6.17 -10.18
CA LEU A 40 0.59 -4.73 -9.88
C LEU A 40 0.46 -4.50 -8.37
N LEU A 41 1.44 -3.81 -7.81
CA LEU A 41 1.49 -3.44 -6.40
C LEU A 41 1.45 -1.91 -6.32
N ALA A 42 0.42 -1.37 -5.65
CA ALA A 42 0.33 0.05 -5.40
C ALA A 42 1.06 0.39 -4.09
N GLU A 43 1.93 1.39 -4.16
CA GLU A 43 2.38 2.12 -2.98
C GLU A 43 1.35 3.22 -2.71
N ALA A 44 0.54 3.03 -1.66
CA ALA A 44 -0.47 4.00 -1.25
C ALA A 44 -0.37 4.23 0.25
N PHE A 45 -0.57 5.48 0.65
CA PHE A 45 -0.57 5.91 2.04
C PHE A 45 -1.90 6.59 2.37
N TRP A 46 -2.15 6.84 3.66
CA TRP A 46 -3.27 7.68 4.15
C TRP A 46 -4.68 7.15 3.85
N LEU A 47 -4.96 5.86 4.09
CA LEU A 47 -6.30 5.26 3.95
C LEU A 47 -6.79 5.15 2.49
N LEU A 48 -5.91 5.37 1.51
CA LEU A 48 -6.21 5.21 0.08
C LEU A 48 -6.12 3.76 -0.40
N GLU A 49 -5.71 2.82 0.46
CA GLU A 49 -5.54 1.41 0.12
C GLU A 49 -6.84 0.81 -0.44
N GLY A 50 -7.96 1.17 0.17
CA GLY A 50 -9.28 0.78 -0.30
C GLY A 50 -9.63 1.36 -1.67
N TYR A 51 -9.16 2.56 -2.03
CA TYR A 51 -9.42 3.14 -3.35
C TYR A 51 -8.67 2.38 -4.45
N PHE A 52 -7.38 2.11 -4.25
CA PHE A 52 -6.56 1.39 -5.24
C PHE A 52 -7.04 -0.04 -5.47
N VAL A 53 -7.39 -0.74 -4.40
CA VAL A 53 -7.83 -2.14 -4.50
C VAL A 53 -9.25 -2.27 -5.05
N ARG A 54 -10.19 -1.43 -4.58
CA ARG A 54 -11.62 -1.58 -4.92
C ARG A 54 -11.98 -0.85 -6.20
N THR A 55 -11.52 0.39 -6.35
CA THR A 55 -11.93 1.26 -7.46
C THR A 55 -11.05 1.02 -8.66
N LEU A 56 -9.73 1.03 -8.48
CA LEU A 56 -8.78 0.95 -9.61
C LEU A 56 -8.49 -0.49 -10.04
N GLY A 57 -8.62 -1.45 -9.13
CA GLY A 57 -8.43 -2.87 -9.45
C GLY A 57 -7.02 -3.38 -9.23
N MET A 58 -6.15 -2.60 -8.57
CA MET A 58 -4.78 -3.02 -8.24
C MET A 58 -4.76 -4.34 -7.47
N HIS A 59 -3.87 -5.25 -7.87
CA HIS A 59 -3.81 -6.60 -7.32
C HIS A 59 -3.41 -6.60 -5.84
N ARG A 60 -2.48 -5.71 -5.47
CA ARG A 60 -1.95 -5.57 -4.12
C ARG A 60 -1.69 -4.11 -3.78
N VAL A 61 -1.68 -3.80 -2.48
CA VAL A 61 -1.36 -2.47 -1.98
C VAL A 61 -0.56 -2.57 -0.68
N TYR A 62 0.39 -1.66 -0.50
CA TYR A 62 1.17 -1.55 0.73
C TYR A 62 0.28 -1.26 1.94
N ASN A 63 0.45 -2.03 3.02
CA ASN A 63 -0.25 -1.83 4.28
C ASN A 63 0.62 -1.01 5.24
N SER A 64 0.73 0.29 4.98
CA SER A 64 1.50 1.21 5.83
C SER A 64 0.95 1.26 7.27
N ALA A 65 -0.35 1.02 7.45
CA ALA A 65 -0.98 0.92 8.76
C ALA A 65 -0.43 -0.25 9.60
N PHE A 66 -0.06 -1.38 9.00
CA PHE A 66 0.64 -2.47 9.69
C PHE A 66 1.93 -1.97 10.30
N MET A 67 2.78 -1.34 9.49
CA MET A 67 4.11 -0.92 9.92
C MET A 67 4.02 0.17 10.99
N HIS A 68 3.33 1.28 10.70
CA HIS A 68 3.28 2.42 11.60
C HIS A 68 2.58 2.11 12.92
N MET A 69 1.40 1.47 12.89
CA MET A 69 0.64 1.24 14.13
C MET A 69 1.30 0.19 15.03
N LEU A 70 1.93 -0.84 14.47
CA LEU A 70 2.64 -1.84 15.29
C LEU A 70 3.98 -1.30 15.80
N ARG A 71 4.66 -0.45 15.03
CA ARG A 71 5.86 0.27 15.49
C ARG A 71 5.51 1.19 16.66
N ASP A 72 4.43 1.95 16.55
CA ASP A 72 4.01 2.94 17.55
C ASP A 72 3.17 2.31 18.69
N GLU A 73 3.01 0.98 18.68
CA GLU A 73 2.25 0.19 19.67
C GLU A 73 0.77 0.59 19.80
N ASP A 74 0.25 1.19 18.74
CA ASP A 74 -1.14 1.58 18.51
C ASP A 74 -2.04 0.36 18.17
N ASN A 75 -1.85 -0.74 18.89
CA ASN A 75 -2.45 -2.05 18.63
C ASN A 75 -3.98 -2.02 18.59
N ALA A 76 -4.61 -1.17 19.41
CA ALA A 76 -6.06 -1.00 19.42
C ALA A 76 -6.58 -0.42 18.10
N LYS A 77 -5.87 0.56 17.53
CA LYS A 77 -6.21 1.17 16.23
C LYS A 77 -6.01 0.16 15.11
N TYR A 78 -4.90 -0.57 15.11
CA TYR A 78 -4.65 -1.60 14.09
C TYR A 78 -5.71 -2.70 14.14
N ARG A 79 -6.07 -3.16 15.34
CA ARG A 79 -7.16 -4.13 15.53
C ARG A 79 -8.49 -3.63 14.99
N MET A 80 -8.81 -2.36 15.22
CA MET A 80 -10.03 -1.74 14.69
C MET A 80 -9.99 -1.65 13.16
N ALA A 81 -8.85 -1.29 12.55
CA ALA A 81 -8.69 -1.24 11.10
C ALA A 81 -8.92 -2.62 10.45
N ILE A 82 -8.40 -3.70 11.06
CA ILE A 82 -8.65 -5.07 10.60
C ILE A 82 -10.12 -5.44 10.72
N LYS A 83 -10.77 -5.15 11.86
CA LYS A 83 -12.21 -5.42 12.06
C LYS A 83 -13.07 -4.69 11.03
N ASN A 84 -12.83 -3.40 10.83
CA ASN A 84 -13.56 -2.60 9.85
C ASN A 84 -13.38 -3.15 8.43
N THR A 85 -12.17 -3.63 8.11
CA THR A 85 -11.90 -4.27 6.81
C THR A 85 -12.68 -5.59 6.67
N LEU A 86 -12.71 -6.42 7.71
CA LEU A 86 -13.46 -7.69 7.73
C LEU A 86 -14.97 -7.48 7.63
N GLU A 87 -15.51 -6.46 8.30
CA GLU A 87 -16.93 -6.10 8.22
C GLU A 87 -17.33 -5.60 6.83
N PHE A 88 -16.41 -4.91 6.15
CA PHE A 88 -16.65 -4.41 4.80
C PHE A 88 -16.46 -5.50 3.73
N ASP A 89 -15.27 -6.08 3.61
CA ASP A 89 -14.94 -7.20 2.72
C ASP A 89 -13.65 -7.91 3.18
N PRO A 90 -13.75 -9.14 3.72
CA PRO A 90 -12.58 -9.93 4.14
C PRO A 90 -11.56 -10.21 3.03
N GLN A 91 -11.96 -10.19 1.76
CA GLN A 91 -11.04 -10.45 0.63
C GLN A 91 -9.98 -9.35 0.49
N ILE A 92 -10.24 -8.14 1.01
CA ILE A 92 -9.28 -7.04 1.00
C ILE A 92 -8.01 -7.40 1.79
N LEU A 93 -8.13 -8.15 2.89
CA LEU A 93 -6.93 -8.54 3.67
C LEU A 93 -5.92 -9.31 2.82
N LYS A 94 -6.38 -10.16 1.90
CA LYS A 94 -5.51 -10.91 0.98
C LYS A 94 -4.76 -10.01 0.00
N ARG A 95 -5.22 -8.77 -0.18
CA ARG A 95 -4.63 -7.80 -1.09
C ARG A 95 -3.58 -6.90 -0.43
N TYR A 96 -3.46 -6.95 0.90
CA TYR A 96 -2.43 -6.20 1.60
C TYR A 96 -1.05 -6.82 1.43
N VAL A 97 -0.07 -5.95 1.22
CA VAL A 97 1.34 -6.26 1.40
C VAL A 97 1.73 -5.77 2.78
N ASN A 98 1.89 -6.69 3.71
CA ASN A 98 2.30 -6.37 5.07
C ASN A 98 3.84 -6.31 5.10
N PHE A 99 4.41 -5.34 5.81
CA PHE A 99 5.86 -5.16 5.91
C PHE A 99 6.25 -4.49 7.22
N MET A 100 7.47 -4.75 7.69
CA MET A 100 8.05 -4.03 8.84
C MET A 100 8.93 -2.85 8.40
N ASN A 101 9.49 -2.90 7.19
CA ASN A 101 10.20 -1.79 6.58
C ASN A 101 10.20 -1.92 5.05
N ASN A 102 10.51 -0.83 4.37
CA ASN A 102 10.80 -0.76 2.94
C ASN A 102 12.06 0.14 2.75
N PRO A 103 12.54 0.38 1.52
CA PRO A 103 13.73 1.22 1.27
C PRO A 103 13.58 2.69 1.68
N ASP A 104 12.36 3.20 1.82
CA ASP A 104 12.07 4.59 2.19
C ASP A 104 11.94 4.79 3.71
N GLU A 105 11.92 3.70 4.47
CA GLU A 105 11.75 3.69 5.92
C GLU A 105 13.01 3.24 6.65
N LYS A 106 13.04 3.50 7.96
CA LYS A 106 14.11 3.00 8.84
C LYS A 106 14.13 1.47 8.84
N THR A 107 15.30 0.89 9.13
CA THR A 107 15.45 -0.57 9.21
C THR A 107 14.50 -1.18 10.24
N ALA A 108 14.08 -2.44 10.03
CA ALA A 108 13.17 -3.11 10.95
C ALA A 108 13.77 -3.21 12.38
N ILE A 109 15.08 -3.43 12.50
CA ILE A 109 15.76 -3.46 13.80
C ILE A 109 15.75 -2.08 14.49
N GLU A 110 15.90 -0.98 13.75
CA GLU A 110 15.81 0.37 14.32
C GLU A 110 14.38 0.71 14.77
N GLN A 111 13.38 0.22 14.04
CA GLN A 111 11.97 0.51 14.33
C GLN A 111 11.37 -0.38 15.42
N PHE A 112 11.73 -1.66 15.46
CA PHE A 112 11.11 -2.67 16.32
C PHE A 112 12.05 -3.29 17.36
N GLY A 113 13.35 -2.99 17.29
CA GLY A 113 14.39 -3.62 18.11
C GLY A 113 14.74 -5.03 17.64
N ASP A 114 15.44 -5.77 18.49
CA ASP A 114 15.87 -7.16 18.29
C ASP A 114 15.24 -8.14 19.31
N GLY A 115 14.31 -7.66 20.13
CA GLY A 115 13.64 -8.43 21.18
C GLY A 115 12.23 -8.92 20.83
N ASP A 116 11.42 -9.17 21.88
CA ASP A 116 10.08 -9.77 21.76
C ASP A 116 9.13 -9.01 20.84
N LYS A 117 9.23 -7.67 20.79
CA LYS A 117 8.43 -6.83 19.90
C LYS A 117 8.69 -7.19 18.43
N TYR A 118 9.95 -7.26 18.04
CA TYR A 118 10.33 -7.63 16.67
C TYR A 118 9.81 -9.02 16.32
N PHE A 119 10.05 -10.01 17.19
CA PHE A 119 9.62 -11.38 16.96
C PHE A 119 8.09 -11.51 16.89
N GLY A 120 7.37 -10.81 17.77
CA GLY A 120 5.91 -10.76 17.80
C GLY A 120 5.34 -10.16 16.52
N VAL A 121 5.84 -8.99 16.10
CA VAL A 121 5.38 -8.33 14.86
C VAL A 121 5.72 -9.16 13.63
N CYS A 122 6.91 -9.77 13.56
CA CYS A 122 7.30 -10.67 12.49
C CYS A 122 6.41 -11.93 12.42
N THR A 123 6.00 -12.46 13.58
CA THR A 123 5.01 -13.55 13.64
C THR A 123 3.66 -13.12 13.07
N VAL A 124 3.18 -11.93 13.43
CA VAL A 124 1.93 -11.39 12.88
C VAL A 124 2.07 -11.16 11.37
N LEU A 125 3.20 -10.61 10.90
CA LEU A 125 3.51 -10.44 9.48
C LEU A 125 3.41 -11.77 8.72
N ALA A 126 4.01 -12.84 9.25
CA ALA A 126 4.06 -14.15 8.60
C ALA A 126 2.73 -14.91 8.62
N THR A 127 1.82 -14.57 9.54
CA THR A 127 0.57 -15.33 9.77
C THR A 127 -0.69 -14.59 9.34
N LEU A 128 -0.64 -13.27 9.14
CA LEU A 128 -1.79 -12.52 8.64
C LEU A 128 -2.07 -12.82 7.16
N PRO A 129 -3.35 -12.83 6.73
CA PRO A 129 -3.69 -12.87 5.32
C PRO A 129 -3.06 -11.69 4.56
N GLY A 130 -2.55 -11.97 3.37
CA GLY A 130 -1.86 -10.98 2.53
C GLY A 130 -0.54 -11.52 2.00
N LEU A 131 0.25 -10.61 1.43
CA LEU A 131 1.63 -10.88 1.02
C LEU A 131 2.57 -10.38 2.12
N PRO A 132 3.30 -11.24 2.84
CA PRO A 132 4.37 -10.79 3.71
C PRO A 132 5.56 -10.33 2.87
N MET A 133 6.01 -9.09 3.09
CA MET A 133 7.21 -8.55 2.48
C MET A 133 8.27 -8.32 3.55
N PHE A 134 9.42 -8.98 3.38
CA PHE A 134 10.58 -8.84 4.24
C PHE A 134 11.57 -7.88 3.58
N GLY A 135 11.93 -6.81 4.29
CA GLY A 135 13.06 -5.97 3.89
C GLY A 135 14.35 -6.79 3.95
N HIS A 136 15.22 -6.63 2.96
CA HIS A 136 16.52 -7.28 2.97
C HIS A 136 17.42 -6.70 4.06
N GLY A 137 18.10 -7.57 4.82
CA GLY A 137 18.97 -7.24 5.94
C GLY A 137 18.48 -7.86 7.24
#